data_AF-V5WK02-F1
#
_entry.id   AF-V5WK02-F1
#
_cell.length_a   1.000
_cell.length_b   1.000
_cell.length_c   1.000
_cell.angle_alpha   90.00
_cell.angle_beta   90.00
_cell.angle_gamma   90.00
#
_symmetry.space_group_name_H-M   'P 1'
#
loop_
_entity.id
_entity.type
_entity.pdbx_description
1 polymer ?
#
loop_
_entity_poly.entity_id
_entity_poly.type
_entity_poly.pdbx_seq_one_letter_code
_entity_poly.pdbx_strand_id
1 'polypeptide(L)'
;MKRVLMLVLLVSLALGGITAQSAEDADDSRERDMSLARFIRSNNIHRIGGYTSLGLMTATGVTGMLGWEGHPYLGYASLGSAALSSIAGTIAYSDRIDRVWPHMLFNALGVSGLFLNAFILEPGSIEHRLSGAAALGSFAAGYISIILITR
;
A
#
# COMPACT_ATOMS: atom_id res chain seq x y z
N MET A 1 14.73 -19.06 -12.27
CA MET A 1 13.70 -17.99 -12.34
C MET A 1 12.26 -18.53 -12.15
N LYS A 2 11.78 -19.52 -12.92
CA LYS A 2 10.41 -20.07 -12.77
C LYS A 2 10.02 -20.54 -11.35
N ARG A 3 10.96 -21.12 -10.61
CA ARG A 3 10.72 -21.65 -9.24
C ARG A 3 10.53 -20.55 -8.17
N VAL A 4 11.15 -19.38 -8.36
CA VAL A 4 11.04 -18.25 -7.42
C VAL A 4 9.71 -17.53 -7.59
N LEU A 5 9.26 -17.35 -8.84
CA LEU A 5 7.95 -16.76 -9.15
C LEU A 5 6.79 -17.63 -8.60
N MET A 6 6.92 -18.96 -8.70
CA MET A 6 5.93 -19.91 -8.18
C MET A 6 5.85 -19.88 -6.65
N LEU A 7 6.98 -19.69 -5.97
CA LEU A 7 7.03 -19.58 -4.50
C LEU A 7 6.35 -18.28 -4.01
N VAL A 8 6.58 -17.15 -4.70
CA VAL A 8 5.95 -15.86 -4.37
C VAL A 8 4.44 -15.92 -4.60
N LEU A 9 3.99 -16.58 -5.67
CA LEU A 9 2.56 -16.77 -5.96
C LEU A 9 1.89 -17.68 -4.92
N LEU A 10 2.55 -18.78 -4.52
CA LEU A 10 2.05 -19.70 -3.50
C LEU A 10 1.97 -19.06 -2.11
N VAL A 11 2.95 -18.23 -1.74
CA VAL A 11 2.93 -17.50 -0.47
C VAL A 11 1.83 -16.42 -0.48
N SER A 12 1.62 -15.74 -1.61
CA SER A 12 0.54 -14.74 -1.74
C SER A 12 -0.86 -15.38 -1.69
N LEU A 13 -1.04 -16.56 -2.29
CA LEU A 13 -2.28 -17.33 -2.23
C LEU A 13 -2.52 -17.94 -0.84
N ALA A 14 -1.48 -18.42 -0.17
CA ALA A 14 -1.59 -18.96 1.19
C ALA A 14 -1.92 -17.87 2.23
N LEU A 15 -1.31 -16.69 2.13
CA LEU A 15 -1.66 -15.55 2.99
C LEU A 15 -3.05 -14.99 2.71
N GLY A 16 -3.51 -14.98 1.44
CA GLY A 16 -4.88 -14.61 1.09
C GLY A 16 -5.93 -15.64 1.54
N GLY A 17 -5.58 -16.94 1.52
CA GLY A 17 -6.46 -18.03 1.96
C GLY A 17 -6.64 -18.09 3.47
N ILE A 18 -5.58 -17.82 4.26
CA ILE A 18 -5.66 -17.80 5.74
C ILE A 18 -6.58 -16.66 6.24
N THR A 19 -6.76 -15.59 5.48
CA THR A 19 -7.70 -14.50 5.84
C THR A 19 -9.15 -14.76 5.46
N ALA A 20 -9.42 -15.67 4.52
CA ALA A 20 -10.78 -15.95 4.06
C ALA A 20 -11.55 -16.89 5.02
N GLN A 21 -10.84 -17.81 5.67
CA GLN A 21 -11.46 -18.85 6.50
C GLN A 21 -11.92 -18.36 7.88
N SER A 22 -11.48 -17.18 8.32
CA SER A 22 -11.94 -16.53 9.56
C SER A 22 -13.21 -15.68 9.38
N ALA A 23 -13.76 -15.61 8.16
CA ALA A 23 -14.91 -14.77 7.84
C ALA A 23 -16.26 -15.53 7.82
N GLU A 24 -16.24 -16.87 7.76
CA GLU A 24 -17.45 -17.66 7.45
C GLU A 24 -18.30 -18.05 8.69
N ASP A 25 -17.81 -17.84 9.92
CA ASP A 25 -18.48 -18.31 11.15
C ASP A 25 -19.20 -17.21 11.97
N ALA A 26 -19.33 -15.98 11.45
CA ALA A 26 -19.91 -14.84 12.21
C ALA A 26 -21.09 -14.13 11.50
N ASP A 27 -21.68 -14.80 10.50
CA ASP A 27 -22.45 -14.18 9.43
C ASP A 27 -23.96 -14.47 9.45
N ASP A 28 -24.70 -14.03 10.48
CA ASP A 28 -26.17 -13.95 10.29
C ASP A 28 -26.92 -12.90 11.12
N SER A 29 -26.23 -11.98 11.82
CA SER A 29 -26.92 -10.97 12.65
C SER A 29 -26.30 -9.57 12.69
N ARG A 30 -25.21 -9.30 11.94
CA ARG A 30 -24.48 -8.01 11.97
C ARG A 30 -24.65 -7.14 10.72
N GLU A 31 -25.34 -7.63 9.70
CA GLU A 31 -25.26 -7.04 8.34
C GLU A 31 -26.03 -5.73 8.13
N ARG A 32 -26.96 -5.34 9.01
CA ARG A 32 -27.88 -4.22 8.69
C ARG A 32 -27.44 -2.81 9.04
N ASP A 33 -26.29 -2.58 9.69
CA ASP A 33 -25.78 -1.22 9.95
C ASP A 33 -24.24 -1.17 10.06
N MET A 34 -23.53 -1.61 9.01
CA MET A 34 -22.09 -1.35 8.91
C MET A 34 -21.81 -0.05 8.15
N SER A 35 -21.30 0.97 8.85
CA SER A 35 -20.74 2.14 8.20
C SER A 35 -19.52 1.76 7.36
N LEU A 36 -19.27 2.47 6.25
CA LEU A 36 -18.14 2.22 5.35
C LEU A 36 -16.79 2.15 6.10
N ALA A 37 -16.60 3.02 7.09
CA ALA A 37 -15.41 3.00 7.95
C ALA A 37 -15.27 1.70 8.76
N ARG A 38 -16.38 1.15 9.26
CA ARG A 38 -16.39 -0.14 9.97
C ARG A 38 -16.09 -1.30 9.03
N PHE A 39 -16.69 -1.30 7.83
CA PHE A 39 -16.43 -2.29 6.79
C PHE A 39 -14.95 -2.32 6.35
N ILE A 40 -14.35 -1.15 6.10
CA ILE A 40 -12.94 -1.04 5.70
C ILE A 40 -12.01 -1.59 6.81
N ARG A 41 -12.32 -1.29 8.08
CA ARG A 41 -11.56 -1.79 9.23
C ARG A 41 -11.73 -3.29 9.43
N SER A 42 -12.95 -3.82 9.38
CA SER A 42 -13.22 -5.24 9.60
C SER A 42 -12.58 -6.11 8.52
N ASN A 43 -12.57 -5.64 7.27
CA ASN A 43 -11.95 -6.34 6.14
C ASN A 43 -10.48 -6.00 5.93
N ASN A 44 -9.87 -5.18 6.80
CA ASN A 44 -8.48 -4.76 6.68
C ASN A 44 -8.09 -4.16 5.31
N ILE A 45 -9.04 -3.58 4.57
CA ILE A 45 -8.85 -3.14 3.17
C ILE A 45 -7.69 -2.16 3.04
N HIS A 46 -7.59 -1.19 3.95
CA HIS A 46 -6.48 -0.25 3.99
C HIS A 46 -5.12 -0.98 4.14
N ARG A 47 -5.05 -1.97 5.03
CA ARG A 47 -3.83 -2.73 5.33
C ARG A 47 -3.41 -3.59 4.13
N ILE A 48 -4.37 -4.27 3.51
CA ILE A 48 -4.16 -5.05 2.28
C ILE A 48 -3.67 -4.13 1.17
N GLY A 49 -4.38 -3.03 0.90
CA GLY A 49 -3.98 -2.05 -0.12
C GLY A 49 -2.59 -1.46 0.16
N GLY A 50 -2.24 -1.25 1.42
CA GLY A 50 -0.92 -0.77 1.80
C GLY A 50 0.18 -1.77 1.49
N TYR A 51 0.02 -3.05 1.88
CA TYR A 51 1.00 -4.09 1.55
C TYR A 51 1.12 -4.33 0.04
N THR A 52 0.01 -4.28 -0.69
CA THR A 52 0.02 -4.33 -2.15
C THR A 52 0.83 -3.17 -2.72
N SER A 53 0.63 -1.95 -2.21
CA SER A 53 1.39 -0.76 -2.65
C SER A 53 2.89 -0.93 -2.39
N LEU A 54 3.29 -1.39 -1.19
CA LEU A 54 4.68 -1.63 -0.84
C LEU A 54 5.32 -2.71 -1.73
N GLY A 55 4.59 -3.80 -2.01
CA GLY A 55 5.03 -4.86 -2.91
C GLY A 55 5.22 -4.36 -4.35
N LEU A 56 4.27 -3.59 -4.86
CA LEU A 56 4.34 -2.98 -6.19
C LEU A 56 5.50 -1.98 -6.28
N MET A 57 5.71 -1.14 -5.27
CA MET A 57 6.83 -0.20 -5.23
C MET A 57 8.18 -0.93 -5.22
N THR A 58 8.29 -1.99 -4.42
CA THR A 58 9.51 -2.82 -4.38
C THR A 58 9.77 -3.47 -5.73
N ALA A 59 8.73 -4.04 -6.36
CA ALA A 59 8.82 -4.61 -7.69
C ALA A 59 9.20 -3.56 -8.75
N THR A 60 8.62 -2.36 -8.68
CA THR A 60 8.96 -1.23 -9.55
C THR A 60 10.43 -0.86 -9.42
N GLY A 61 10.95 -0.72 -8.19
CA GLY A 61 12.36 -0.42 -7.94
C GLY A 61 13.30 -1.48 -8.50
N VAL A 62 13.04 -2.76 -8.22
CA VAL A 62 13.86 -3.88 -8.71
C VAL A 62 13.82 -3.96 -10.23
N THR A 63 12.63 -3.89 -10.83
CA THR A 63 12.49 -4.01 -12.29
C THR A 63 13.04 -2.79 -13.04
N GLY A 64 12.95 -1.59 -12.44
CA GLY A 64 13.60 -0.38 -12.95
C GLY A 64 15.12 -0.50 -12.96
N MET A 65 15.72 -1.04 -11.90
CA MET A 65 17.17 -1.32 -11.85
C MET A 65 17.63 -2.33 -12.91
N LEU A 66 16.74 -3.26 -13.29
CA LEU A 66 17.00 -4.26 -14.32
C LEU A 66 16.73 -3.75 -15.74
N GLY A 67 16.30 -2.49 -15.90
CA GLY A 67 15.97 -1.91 -17.21
C GLY A 67 14.76 -2.55 -17.88
N TRP A 68 13.85 -3.18 -17.11
CA TRP A 68 12.67 -3.82 -17.68
C TRP A 68 11.68 -2.79 -18.20
N GLU A 69 11.28 -2.87 -19.46
CA GLU A 69 10.39 -1.89 -20.12
C GLU A 69 9.03 -1.75 -19.44
N GLY A 70 8.57 -2.78 -18.72
CA GLY A 70 7.29 -2.74 -18.02
C GLY A 70 7.31 -2.01 -16.66
N HIS A 71 8.48 -1.61 -16.15
CA HIS A 71 8.59 -0.98 -14.83
C HIS A 71 7.76 0.31 -14.67
N PRO A 72 7.55 1.17 -15.70
CA PRO A 72 6.72 2.36 -15.54
C PRO A 72 5.26 2.01 -15.23
N TYR A 73 4.73 0.92 -15.81
CA TYR A 73 3.37 0.45 -15.52
C TYR A 73 3.22 -0.03 -14.07
N LEU A 74 4.26 -0.67 -13.52
CA LEU A 74 4.30 -0.99 -12.09
C LEU A 74 4.36 0.27 -11.22
N GLY A 75 5.06 1.31 -11.67
CA GLY A 75 5.07 2.62 -11.02
C GLY A 75 3.67 3.25 -10.95
N TYR A 76 2.94 3.27 -12.07
CA TYR A 76 1.56 3.76 -12.10
C TYR A 76 0.61 2.91 -11.23
N ALA A 77 0.75 1.58 -11.28
CA ALA A 77 -0.03 0.68 -10.43
C ALA A 77 0.27 0.90 -8.93
N SER A 78 1.54 1.13 -8.59
CA SER A 78 1.97 1.46 -7.22
C SER A 78 1.32 2.74 -6.73
N LEU A 79 1.34 3.80 -7.55
CA LEU A 79 0.72 5.08 -7.23
C LEU A 79 -0.79 4.95 -7.03
N GLY A 80 -1.48 4.26 -7.95
CA GLY A 80 -2.93 4.03 -7.86
C GLY A 80 -3.31 3.25 -6.60
N SER A 81 -2.60 2.16 -6.32
CA SER A 81 -2.79 1.36 -5.09
C SER A 81 -2.53 2.19 -3.83
N ALA A 82 -1.47 2.99 -3.81
CA ALA A 82 -1.11 3.82 -2.66
C ALA A 82 -2.14 4.93 -2.40
N ALA A 83 -2.65 5.56 -3.46
CA ALA A 83 -3.72 6.56 -3.37
C ALA A 83 -5.01 5.94 -2.81
N LEU A 84 -5.44 4.79 -3.35
CA LEU A 84 -6.64 4.08 -2.88
C LEU A 84 -6.50 3.61 -1.43
N SER A 85 -5.35 3.05 -1.07
CA SER A 85 -5.07 2.65 0.32
C SER A 85 -5.09 3.85 1.26
N SER A 86 -4.55 5.01 0.85
CA SER A 86 -4.55 6.25 1.65
C SER A 86 -5.97 6.79 1.85
N ILE A 87 -6.81 6.76 0.82
CA ILE A 87 -8.23 7.14 0.91
C ILE A 87 -8.97 6.17 1.85
N ALA A 88 -8.79 4.86 1.67
CA ALA A 88 -9.41 3.86 2.53
C ALA A 88 -8.97 4.01 3.99
N GLY A 89 -7.69 4.29 4.25
CA GLY A 89 -7.16 4.57 5.59
C GLY A 89 -7.78 5.82 6.20
N THR A 90 -7.88 6.90 5.42
CA THR A 90 -8.51 8.15 5.87
C THR A 90 -9.96 7.93 6.27
N ILE A 91 -10.74 7.18 5.46
CA ILE A 91 -12.13 6.84 5.78
C ILE A 91 -12.20 5.94 7.02
N ALA A 92 -11.32 4.95 7.12
CA ALA A 92 -11.28 3.98 8.21
C ALA A 92 -10.89 4.58 9.56
N TYR A 93 -10.12 5.66 9.59
CA TYR A 93 -9.57 6.25 10.81
C TYR A 93 -9.89 7.73 10.99
N SER A 94 -10.92 8.23 10.30
CA SER A 94 -11.37 9.62 10.41
C SER A 94 -11.76 10.03 11.83
N ASP A 95 -12.25 9.08 12.64
CA ASP A 95 -12.56 9.26 14.07
C ASP A 95 -11.33 9.28 14.98
N ARG A 96 -10.12 9.06 14.43
CA ARG A 96 -8.88 8.89 15.20
C ARG A 96 -7.71 9.69 14.62
N ILE A 97 -7.99 10.72 13.83
CA ILE A 97 -6.97 11.53 13.13
C ILE A 97 -5.91 12.03 14.10
N ASP A 98 -6.28 12.51 15.29
CA ASP A 98 -5.34 13.01 16.31
C ASP A 98 -4.27 11.98 16.71
N ARG A 99 -4.53 10.69 16.52
CA ARG A 99 -3.59 9.60 16.79
C ARG A 99 -2.87 9.15 15.53
N VAL A 100 -3.56 9.06 14.40
CA VAL A 100 -3.00 8.49 13.15
C VAL A 100 -2.40 9.53 12.21
N TRP A 101 -2.45 10.83 12.54
CA TRP A 101 -1.98 11.88 11.63
C TRP A 101 -0.53 11.74 11.17
N PRO A 102 0.45 11.23 11.97
CA PRO A 102 1.81 11.05 11.46
C PRO A 102 1.86 10.01 10.32
N HIS A 103 1.10 8.93 10.46
CA HIS A 103 0.96 7.91 9.42
C HIS A 103 0.33 8.49 8.14
N MET A 104 -0.74 9.27 8.30
CA MET A 104 -1.41 9.94 7.18
C MET A 104 -0.49 10.92 6.46
N LEU A 105 0.28 11.71 7.21
CA LEU A 105 1.25 12.66 6.66
C LEU A 105 2.31 11.93 5.82
N PHE A 106 2.90 10.88 6.36
CA PHE A 106 3.94 10.11 5.65
C PHE A 106 3.40 9.38 4.42
N ASN A 107 2.18 8.85 4.46
CA ASN A 107 1.53 8.31 3.25
C ASN A 107 1.28 9.41 2.21
N ALA A 108 0.80 10.58 2.62
CA ALA A 108 0.58 11.70 1.70
C ALA A 108 1.88 12.12 1.02
N LEU A 109 2.97 12.27 1.78
CA LEU A 109 4.31 12.54 1.25
C LEU A 109 4.79 11.43 0.29
N GLY A 110 4.55 10.16 0.64
CA GLY A 110 4.86 9.02 -0.21
C GLY A 110 4.11 9.04 -1.54
N VAL A 111 2.79 9.26 -1.51
CA VAL A 111 1.95 9.37 -2.71
C VAL A 111 2.36 10.56 -3.57
N SER A 112 2.59 11.73 -2.97
CA SER A 112 3.06 12.91 -3.70
C SER A 112 4.43 12.69 -4.34
N GLY A 113 5.36 12.04 -3.64
CA GLY A 113 6.67 11.67 -4.18
C GLY A 113 6.55 10.73 -5.39
N LEU A 114 5.68 9.71 -5.30
CA LEU A 114 5.37 8.82 -6.44
C LEU A 114 4.75 9.57 -7.62
N PHE A 115 3.82 10.49 -7.36
CA PHE A 115 3.19 11.29 -8.40
C PHE A 115 4.21 12.15 -9.15
N LEU A 116 5.07 12.87 -8.42
CA LEU A 116 6.15 13.67 -9.00
C LEU A 116 7.11 12.80 -9.81
N ASN A 117 7.52 11.66 -9.25
CA ASN A 117 8.39 10.69 -9.90
C ASN A 117 7.80 10.17 -11.22
N ALA A 118 6.49 9.88 -11.25
CA ALA A 118 5.84 9.24 -12.39
C ALA A 118 5.44 10.21 -13.51
N PHE A 119 5.05 11.45 -13.18
CA PHE A 119 4.42 12.35 -14.15
C PHE A 119 5.16 13.66 -14.41
N ILE A 120 6.00 14.11 -13.48
CA ILE A 120 6.63 15.43 -13.56
C ILE A 120 8.11 15.32 -13.90
N LEU A 121 8.79 14.32 -13.33
CA LEU A 121 10.24 14.20 -13.41
C LEU A 121 10.67 13.30 -14.58
N GLU A 122 11.68 13.77 -15.32
CA GLU A 122 12.23 13.05 -16.46
C GLU A 122 12.74 11.65 -16.05
N PRO A 123 12.27 10.57 -16.71
CA PRO A 123 12.73 9.22 -16.38
C PRO A 123 14.25 9.08 -16.43
N GLY A 124 14.84 8.53 -15.37
CA GLY A 124 16.29 8.31 -15.26
C GLY A 124 17.11 9.50 -14.77
N SER A 125 16.53 10.70 -14.69
CA SER A 125 17.16 11.87 -14.04
C SER A 125 17.51 11.59 -12.57
N ILE A 126 18.38 12.41 -11.98
CA ILE A 126 18.75 12.26 -10.57
C ILE A 126 17.54 12.57 -9.68
N GLU A 127 16.75 13.58 -10.05
CA GLU A 127 15.51 13.99 -9.40
C GLU A 127 14.47 12.86 -9.42
N HIS A 128 14.33 12.16 -10.54
CA HIS A 128 13.47 10.99 -10.64
C HIS A 128 13.93 9.92 -9.64
N ARG A 129 15.21 9.54 -9.62
CA ARG A 129 15.71 8.53 -8.67
C ARG A 129 15.52 8.93 -7.21
N LEU A 130 15.82 10.18 -6.88
CA LEU A 130 15.71 10.71 -5.51
C LEU A 130 14.26 10.80 -5.04
N SER A 131 13.33 11.26 -5.89
CA SER A 131 11.91 11.32 -5.55
C SER A 131 11.29 9.94 -5.34
N GLY A 132 11.68 8.94 -6.13
CA GLY A 132 11.26 7.54 -5.93
C GLY A 132 11.77 6.96 -4.61
N ALA A 133 13.04 7.20 -4.27
CA ALA A 133 13.62 6.79 -2.99
C ALA A 133 12.97 7.51 -1.79
N ALA A 134 12.74 8.82 -1.91
CA ALA A 134 12.07 9.61 -0.89
C ALA A 134 10.61 9.17 -0.68
N ALA A 135 9.90 8.80 -1.74
CA ALA A 135 8.56 8.25 -1.66
C ALA A 135 8.55 6.92 -0.89
N LEU A 136 9.46 6.00 -1.22
CA LEU A 136 9.62 4.73 -0.52
C LEU A 136 9.95 4.94 0.97
N GLY A 137 10.89 5.85 1.26
CA GLY A 137 11.25 6.21 2.64
C GLY A 137 10.08 6.80 3.42
N SER A 138 9.25 7.60 2.76
CA SER A 138 8.04 8.18 3.36
C SER A 138 7.03 7.09 3.72
N PHE A 139 6.75 6.14 2.82
CA PHE A 139 5.88 5.00 3.18
C PHE A 139 6.45 4.16 4.32
N ALA A 140 7.76 3.86 4.30
CA ALA A 140 8.41 3.13 5.39
C ALA A 140 8.28 3.87 6.73
N ALA A 141 8.49 5.18 6.75
CA ALA A 141 8.29 6.03 7.93
C ALA A 141 6.82 6.03 8.39
N GLY A 142 5.87 6.08 7.44
CA GLY A 142 4.44 5.93 7.71
C GLY A 142 4.12 4.63 8.42
N TYR A 143 4.64 3.50 7.94
CA TYR A 143 4.47 2.19 8.58
C TYR A 143 5.11 2.10 9.96
N ILE A 144 6.31 2.62 10.12
CA ILE A 144 6.98 2.65 11.43
C ILE A 144 6.16 3.50 12.41
N SER A 145 5.69 4.67 11.98
CA SER A 145 4.90 5.56 12.84
C SER A 145 3.63 4.89 13.37
N ILE A 146 2.87 4.18 12.52
CA ILE A 146 1.66 3.51 12.98
C ILE A 146 1.98 2.34 13.92
N ILE A 147 3.08 1.61 13.70
CA ILE A 147 3.54 0.57 14.62
C ILE A 147 3.89 1.16 15.99
N LEU A 148 4.55 2.31 16.03
CA LEU A 148 4.92 2.98 17.28
C LEU A 148 3.71 3.55 18.02
N ILE A 149 2.70 4.05 17.30
CA ILE A 149 1.48 4.64 17.88
C ILE A 149 0.51 3.56 18.39
N THR A 150 0.51 2.36 17.79
CA THR A 150 -0.45 1.28 18.10
C THR A 150 0.08 0.23 19.08
N ARG A 151 1.32 0.40 19.56
CA ARG A 151 1.88 -0.35 20.70
C ARG A 151 1.54 0.34 22.01
#